data_AF-A0A645D162-F1
#
_entry.id   AF-A0A645D162-F1
#
_cell.length_a   1.000
_cell.length_b   1.000
_cell.length_c   1.000
_cell.angle_alpha   90.00
_cell.angle_beta   90.00
_cell.angle_gamma   90.00
#
_symmetry.space_group_name_H-M   'P 1'
#
loop_
_entity.id
_entity.type
_entity.pdbx_description
1 polymer ?
#
loop_
_entity_poly.entity_id
_entity_poly.type
_entity_poly.pdbx_seq_one_letter_code
_entity_poly.pdbx_strand_id
1 'polypeptide(L)'
;MFATRIDVAEELSRLTTHLDEVERVLKQGGACGKRLDFLMQELNREANTLGSKSAITEVSQASMDLKLLIEQMREQIQNLE
;
A
#
# COMPACT_ATOMS: atom_id res chain seq x y z
N MET A 1 0.73 7.02 -24.02
CA MET A 1 1.95 6.88 -23.19
C MET A 1 2.12 7.97 -22.13
N PHE A 2 1.90 9.26 -22.42
CA PHE A 2 2.03 10.32 -21.39
C PHE A 2 1.01 10.20 -20.25
N ALA A 3 -0.27 9.93 -20.55
CA ALA A 3 -1.30 9.73 -19.53
C ALA A 3 -0.95 8.59 -18.55
N THR A 4 -0.49 7.44 -19.07
CA THR A 4 -0.08 6.28 -18.25
C THR A 4 1.07 6.62 -17.28
N ARG A 5 2.01 7.48 -17.68
CA ARG A 5 3.11 7.90 -16.79
C ARG A 5 2.64 8.84 -15.69
N ILE A 6 1.70 9.73 -16.01
CA ILE A 6 1.11 10.66 -15.02
C ILE A 6 0.34 9.86 -13.97
N ASP A 7 -0.47 8.90 -14.40
CA ASP A 7 -1.22 8.01 -13.50
C ASP A 7 -0.29 7.24 -12.55
N VAL A 8 0.81 6.64 -13.05
CA VAL A 8 1.76 5.90 -12.21
C VAL A 8 2.44 6.80 -11.17
N ALA A 9 2.83 8.01 -11.55
CA ALA A 9 3.45 8.95 -10.61
C ALA A 9 2.47 9.36 -9.50
N GLU A 10 1.19 9.53 -9.83
CA GLU A 10 0.14 9.81 -8.86
C GLU A 10 -0.04 8.65 -7.88
N GLU A 11 -0.09 7.40 -8.36
CA GLU A 11 -0.19 6.22 -7.48
C GLU A 11 1.03 6.09 -6.54
N LEU A 12 2.24 6.36 -7.03
CA LEU A 12 3.45 6.34 -6.19
C LEU A 12 3.42 7.43 -5.11
N SER A 13 2.88 8.61 -5.44
CA SER A 13 2.71 9.69 -4.47
C SER A 13 1.70 9.32 -3.38
N ARG A 14 0.58 8.67 -3.75
CA ARG A 14 -0.41 8.23 -2.76
C ARG A 14 0.14 7.10 -1.88
N LEU A 15 0.83 6.12 -2.48
CA LEU A 15 1.50 5.03 -1.76
C LEU A 15 2.46 5.59 -0.70
N THR A 16 3.29 6.55 -1.07
CA THR A 16 4.22 7.20 -0.14
C THR A 16 3.47 7.86 1.02
N THR A 17 2.37 8.56 0.72
CA THR A 17 1.53 9.21 1.75
C THR A 17 0.94 8.19 2.73
N HIS A 18 0.46 7.03 2.26
CA HIS A 18 -0.06 6.00 3.14
C HIS A 18 1.03 5.30 3.94
N LEU A 19 2.22 5.09 3.38
CA LEU A 19 3.36 4.54 4.11
C LEU A 19 3.82 5.46 5.24
N ASP A 20 3.91 6.77 4.99
CA ASP A 20 4.22 7.78 6.01
C ASP A 20 3.18 7.74 7.14
N GLU A 21 1.91 7.55 6.79
CA GLU A 21 0.81 7.46 7.73
C GLU A 21 0.86 6.17 8.57
N VAL A 22 1.21 5.03 7.97
CA VAL A 22 1.46 3.76 8.67
C VAL A 22 2.58 3.95 9.69
N GLU A 23 3.71 4.56 9.28
CA GLU A 23 4.84 4.80 10.18
C GLU A 23 4.43 5.72 11.35
N ARG A 24 3.66 6.78 11.07
CA ARG A 24 3.15 7.68 12.11
C ARG A 24 2.26 6.95 13.12
N VAL A 25 1.33 6.12 12.66
CA VAL A 25 0.41 5.37 13.52
C VAL A 25 1.15 4.37 14.39
N LEU A 26 2.12 3.64 13.81
CA LEU A 26 2.98 2.72 14.56
C LEU A 26 3.78 3.44 15.65
N LYS A 27 4.37 4.61 15.34
CA LYS A 27 5.10 5.44 16.31
C LYS A 27 4.20 6.00 17.42
N GLN A 28 2.94 6.34 17.11
CA GLN A 28 1.98 6.84 18.10
C GLN A 28 1.62 5.76 19.14
N GLY A 29 1.52 4.50 18.71
CA GLY A 29 1.16 3.37 19.58
C GLY A 29 -0.28 3.45 20.12
N GLY A 30 -0.58 2.59 21.10
CA GLY A 30 -1.93 2.46 21.66
C GLY A 30 -2.88 1.64 20.77
N ALA A 31 -4.18 1.92 20.85
CA ALA A 31 -5.21 1.21 20.09
C ALA A 31 -5.20 1.63 18.60
N CYS A 32 -4.25 1.08 17.84
CA CYS A 32 -4.01 1.43 16.44
C CYS A 32 -4.52 0.40 15.42
N GLY A 33 -4.94 -0.81 15.84
CA GLY A 33 -5.30 -1.92 14.96
C GLY A 33 -6.29 -1.56 13.85
N LYS A 34 -7.46 -1.03 14.22
CA LYS A 34 -8.48 -0.58 13.24
C LYS A 34 -7.98 0.46 12.23
N ARG A 35 -7.10 1.38 12.66
CA ARG A 35 -6.53 2.40 11.76
C ARG A 35 -5.50 1.80 10.83
N LEU A 36 -4.68 0.88 11.33
CA LEU A 36 -3.73 0.14 10.51
C LEU A 36 -4.45 -0.75 9.49
N ASP A 37 -5.56 -1.42 9.85
CA ASP A 37 -6.33 -2.22 8.88
C ASP A 37 -6.90 -1.35 7.76
N PHE A 38 -7.43 -0.16 8.07
CA PHE A 38 -7.85 0.81 7.05
C PHE A 38 -6.70 1.20 6.11
N LEU A 39 -5.51 1.49 6.65
CA LEU A 39 -4.34 1.83 5.84
C LEU A 39 -3.88 0.67 4.96
N MET A 40 -3.97 -0.57 5.45
CA MET A 40 -3.67 -1.74 4.64
C MET A 40 -4.66 -1.91 3.48
N GLN A 41 -5.94 -1.57 3.68
CA GLN A 41 -6.93 -1.58 2.59
C GLN A 41 -6.58 -0.53 1.51
N GLU A 42 -6.20 0.68 1.91
CA GLU A 42 -5.82 1.73 0.97
C GLU A 42 -4.52 1.38 0.21
N LEU A 43 -3.49 0.86 0.90
CA LEU A 43 -2.26 0.38 0.26
C LEU A 43 -2.54 -0.75 -0.75
N ASN A 44 -3.48 -1.65 -0.45
CA ASN A 44 -3.86 -2.73 -1.36
C ASN A 44 -4.52 -2.17 -2.64
N ARG A 45 -5.36 -1.15 -2.49
CA ARG A 45 -6.01 -0.46 -3.61
C ARG A 45 -4.99 0.19 -4.55
N GLU A 46 -3.96 0.81 -3.98
CA GLU A 46 -2.88 1.44 -4.74
C GLU A 46 -2.01 0.41 -5.44
N ALA A 47 -1.64 -0.67 -4.74
CA ALA A 47 -0.90 -1.77 -5.32
C ALA A 47 -1.63 -2.39 -6.53
N ASN A 48 -2.96 -2.58 -6.45
CA ASN A 48 -3.77 -3.08 -7.57
C ASN A 48 -3.78 -2.10 -8.76
N THR A 49 -3.82 -0.79 -8.49
CA THR A 49 -3.82 0.22 -9.53
C THR A 49 -2.45 0.31 -10.22
N LEU A 50 -1.35 0.23 -9.46
CA LEU A 50 0.02 0.15 -9.98
C LEU A 50 0.22 -1.09 -10.86
N GLY A 51 -0.23 -2.26 -10.40
CA GLY A 51 -0.06 -3.53 -11.12
C GLY A 51 -0.88 -3.62 -12.41
N SER A 52 -2.14 -3.16 -12.38
CA SER A 52 -3.06 -3.25 -13.53
C SER A 52 -2.76 -2.24 -14.65
N LYS A 53 -2.06 -1.15 -14.35
CA LYS A 53 -1.70 -0.10 -15.32
C LYS A 53 -0.24 -0.17 -15.81
N SER A 54 0.55 -1.11 -15.29
CA SER A 54 1.96 -1.23 -15.68
C SER A 54 2.13 -2.03 -16.98
N ALA A 55 2.80 -1.41 -17.95
CA ALA A 55 3.34 -2.10 -19.14
C ALA A 55 4.75 -2.67 -18.89
N ILE A 56 5.27 -2.52 -17.67
CA ILE A 56 6.64 -2.85 -17.24
C ILE A 56 6.55 -4.02 -16.25
N THR A 57 7.17 -5.15 -16.59
CA THR A 57 7.13 -6.39 -15.81
C THR A 57 7.63 -6.18 -14.38
N GLU A 58 8.68 -5.37 -14.20
CA GLU A 58 9.28 -5.07 -12.90
C GLU A 58 8.29 -4.40 -11.94
N VAL A 59 7.46 -3.48 -12.44
CA VAL A 59 6.44 -2.81 -11.62
C VAL A 59 5.27 -3.75 -11.30
N SER A 60 4.90 -4.64 -12.22
CA SER A 60 3.91 -5.68 -11.94
C SER A 60 4.39 -6.65 -10.86
N GLN A 61 5.67 -7.04 -10.89
CA GLN A 61 6.26 -7.88 -9.85
C GLN A 61 6.32 -7.15 -8.50
N ALA A 62 6.78 -5.91 -8.48
CA ALA A 62 6.82 -5.09 -7.26
C ALA A 62 5.42 -4.91 -6.64
N SER A 63 4.38 -4.75 -7.47
CA SER A 63 2.98 -4.71 -7.02
C SER A 63 2.53 -6.03 -6.37
N MET A 64 2.92 -7.19 -6.91
CA MET A 64 2.61 -8.49 -6.29
C MET A 64 3.32 -8.66 -4.94
N ASP A 65 4.60 -8.31 -4.87
CA ASP A 65 5.38 -8.42 -3.63
C ASP A 65 4.83 -7.48 -2.54
N LEU A 66 4.45 -6.26 -2.92
CA LEU A 66 3.79 -5.30 -2.04
C LEU A 66 2.47 -5.86 -1.50
N LYS A 67 1.64 -6.48 -2.33
CA LYS A 67 0.38 -7.10 -1.90
C LYS A 67 0.60 -8.21 -0.87
N LEU A 68 1.64 -9.02 -1.06
CA LEU A 68 2.00 -10.06 -0.09
C LEU A 68 2.37 -9.44 1.27
N LEU A 69 3.19 -8.39 1.28
CA LEU A 69 3.56 -7.68 2.50
C LEU A 69 2.36 -7.03 3.20
N ILE A 70 1.43 -6.47 2.43
CA ILE A 70 0.19 -5.88 2.97
C ILE A 70 -0.66 -6.96 3.66
N GLU A 71 -0.86 -8.12 3.04
CA GLU A 71 -1.63 -9.19 3.66
C GLU A 71 -0.95 -9.71 4.94
N GLN A 72 0.38 -9.88 4.93
CA GLN A 72 1.13 -10.22 6.14
C GLN A 72 0.93 -9.18 7.25
N MET A 73 0.95 -7.90 6.93
CA MET A 73 0.67 -6.83 7.89
C MET A 73 -0.75 -6.91 8.45
N ARG A 74 -1.75 -7.22 7.62
CA ARG A 74 -3.14 -7.41 8.06
C ARG A 74 -3.29 -8.58 9.01
N GLU A 75 -2.64 -9.70 8.73
CA GLU A 75 -2.59 -10.85 9.64
C GLU A 75 -1.98 -10.45 10.99
N GLN A 76 -0.89 -9.69 11.01
CA GLN A 76 -0.29 -9.20 12.26
C GLN A 76 -1.25 -8.28 13.03
N ILE A 77 -1.95 -7.38 12.34
CA ILE A 77 -2.93 -6.47 12.97
C ILE A 77 -4.05 -7.28 13.62
N GLN A 78 -4.61 -8.27 12.92
CA GLN A 78 -5.69 -9.12 13.43
C GLN A 78 -5.25 -10.02 14.59
N ASN A 79 -3.99 -10.45 14.62
CA ASN A 79 -3.46 -11.29 15.69
C ASN A 79 -3.17 -10.52 17.00
N LEU A 80 -3.11 -9.18 16.94
CA LEU A 80 -2.86 -8.31 18.09
C LEU A 80 -4.15 -7.76 18.73
N GLU A 81 -5.30 -7.98 18.08
CA GLU A 81 -6.64 -7.71 18.61
C GLU A 81 -7.13 -8.84 19.53
#